data_AF-A0A535EWP7-F1
#
_entry.id   AF-A0A535EWP7-F1
#
_cell.length_a   1.000
_cell.length_b   1.000
_cell.length_c   1.000
_cell.angle_alpha   90.00
_cell.angle_beta   90.00
_cell.angle_gamma   90.00
#
_symmetry.space_group_name_H-M   'P 1'
#
loop_
_entity.id
_entity.type
_entity.pdbx_description
1 polymer ?
#
loop_
_entity_poly.entity_id
_entity_poly.type
_entity_poly.pdbx_seq_one_letter_code
_entity_poly.pdbx_strand_id
1 'polypeptide(L)'
;METRENGLPVTALPVQKSARRRIIRRVLVTLLVLILLAAVVIGGIGVYFSNAILEVIHYLPTYSLPVTEVSANTVTLQRTSDTQAPGEFEIDWPSGQAIVGPIISSDASTVTRQFLQTTGPLSRSTLTFWTRRVYSGNLKDSLGLTINDVQVPTSLGAMPAWFVPGKLTTWVLMVHGRGVTREEGLRVFQP
;
A
#
# COMPACT_ATOMS: atom_id res chain seq x y z
N MET A 1 102.54 6.25 -36.13
CA MET A 1 102.24 5.34 -35.00
C MET A 1 101.25 6.08 -34.11
N GLU A 2 99.99 6.18 -34.52
CA GLU A 2 98.91 5.23 -34.17
C GLU A 2 98.75 5.19 -32.64
N THR A 3 97.67 5.70 -32.04
CA THR A 3 96.41 4.96 -31.98
C THR A 3 95.30 5.79 -31.31
N ARG A 4 94.14 5.80 -31.99
CA ARG A 4 92.77 5.53 -31.53
C ARG A 4 92.13 6.32 -30.36
N GLU A 5 91.07 7.04 -30.74
CA GLU A 5 89.86 7.26 -29.95
C GLU A 5 89.39 6.00 -29.22
N ASN A 6 88.85 6.16 -28.01
CA ASN A 6 87.82 5.28 -27.48
C ASN A 6 86.93 6.08 -26.52
N GLY A 7 85.83 6.61 -27.06
CA GLY A 7 84.69 7.04 -26.26
C GLY A 7 84.02 5.83 -25.59
N LEU A 8 83.78 5.91 -24.29
CA LEU A 8 82.92 4.97 -23.59
C LEU A 8 81.45 5.37 -23.79
N PRO A 9 80.55 4.42 -24.09
CA PRO A 9 79.16 4.70 -24.40
C PRO A 9 78.39 5.10 -23.14
N VAL A 10 77.64 6.18 -23.22
CA VAL A 10 76.60 6.53 -22.26
C VAL A 10 75.46 5.53 -22.41
N THR A 11 75.37 4.58 -21.49
CA THR A 11 74.27 3.61 -21.41
C THR A 11 73.00 4.31 -20.93
N ALA A 12 72.17 4.78 -21.87
CA ALA A 12 70.83 5.27 -21.53
C ALA A 12 69.93 4.09 -21.11
N LEU A 13 69.52 4.06 -19.83
CA LEU A 13 68.55 3.07 -19.34
C LEU A 13 67.19 3.27 -20.04
N PRO A 14 66.59 2.24 -20.67
CA PRO A 14 65.34 2.40 -21.39
C PRO A 14 64.11 2.38 -20.45
N VAL A 15 63.27 3.41 -20.59
CA VAL A 15 61.79 3.39 -20.57
C VAL A 15 61.08 2.75 -19.35
N GLN A 16 61.19 3.35 -18.16
CA GLN A 16 60.24 3.08 -17.04
C GLN A 16 58.90 3.83 -17.13
N LYS A 17 58.79 4.86 -17.98
CA LYS A 17 57.58 5.72 -18.07
C LYS A 17 56.36 5.00 -18.67
N SER A 18 56.56 3.99 -19.50
CA SER A 18 55.46 3.29 -20.20
C SER A 18 54.70 2.30 -19.29
N ALA A 19 55.42 1.60 -18.40
CA ALA A 19 54.83 0.64 -17.45
C ALA A 19 53.94 1.34 -16.40
N ARG A 20 54.42 2.46 -15.84
CA ARG A 20 53.66 3.28 -14.87
C ARG A 20 52.35 3.82 -15.47
N ARG A 21 52.39 4.31 -16.71
CA ARG A 21 51.18 4.77 -17.43
C ARG A 21 50.17 3.64 -17.68
N ARG A 22 50.63 2.42 -17.99
CA ARG A 22 49.75 1.25 -18.14
C ARG A 22 49.09 0.86 -16.82
N ILE A 23 49.81 0.89 -15.71
CA ILE A 23 49.26 0.58 -14.37
C ILE A 23 48.23 1.64 -13.97
N ILE A 24 48.54 2.93 -14.11
CA ILE A 24 47.60 4.01 -13.81
C ILE A 24 46.33 3.87 -14.68
N ARG A 25 46.48 3.62 -15.98
CA ARG A 25 45.33 3.40 -16.88
C ARG A 25 44.47 2.22 -16.42
N ARG A 26 45.09 1.09 -16.00
CA ARG A 26 44.35 -0.07 -15.47
C ARG A 26 43.59 0.28 -14.21
N VAL A 27 44.23 0.95 -13.24
CA VAL A 27 43.58 1.39 -11.99
C VAL A 27 42.40 2.33 -12.28
N LEU A 28 42.58 3.31 -13.16
CA LEU A 28 41.51 4.23 -13.55
C LEU A 28 40.35 3.51 -14.24
N VAL A 29 40.63 2.55 -15.13
CA VAL A 29 39.60 1.73 -15.77
C VAL A 29 38.86 0.88 -14.74
N THR A 30 39.57 0.24 -13.80
CA THR A 30 38.96 -0.55 -12.72
C THR A 30 38.06 0.31 -11.84
N LEU A 31 38.53 1.50 -11.43
CA LEU A 31 37.72 2.43 -10.63
C LEU A 31 36.47 2.89 -11.39
N LEU A 32 36.60 3.22 -12.68
CA LEU A 32 35.45 3.60 -13.51
C LEU A 32 34.43 2.46 -13.58
N VAL A 33 34.88 1.21 -13.80
CA VAL A 33 33.99 0.04 -13.81
C VAL A 33 33.28 -0.13 -12.48
N LEU A 34 33.99 0.00 -11.35
CA LEU A 34 33.38 -0.09 -10.02
C LEU A 34 32.35 1.02 -9.77
N ILE A 35 32.62 2.25 -10.20
CA ILE A 35 31.67 3.37 -10.09
C ILE A 35 30.42 3.11 -10.94
N LEU A 36 30.59 2.63 -12.17
CA LEU A 36 29.46 2.29 -13.05
C LEU A 36 28.63 1.14 -12.48
N LEU A 37 29.27 0.09 -11.93
CA LEU A 37 28.57 -1.00 -11.26
C LEU A 37 27.79 -0.50 -10.03
N ALA A 38 28.41 0.35 -9.19
CA ALA A 38 27.73 0.95 -8.05
C ALA A 38 26.52 1.80 -8.48
N ALA A 39 26.67 2.60 -9.55
CA ALA A 39 25.57 3.39 -10.09
C ALA A 39 24.41 2.52 -10.60
N VAL A 40 24.71 1.41 -11.30
CA VAL A 40 23.70 0.45 -11.75
C VAL A 40 22.99 -0.21 -10.57
N VAL A 41 23.72 -0.61 -9.53
CA VAL A 41 23.15 -1.21 -8.33
C VAL A 41 22.24 -0.22 -7.61
N ILE A 42 22.70 1.01 -7.37
CA ILE A 42 21.91 2.05 -6.70
C ILE A 42 20.66 2.40 -7.53
N GLY A 43 20.80 2.54 -8.85
CA GLY A 43 19.68 2.77 -9.76
C GLY A 43 18.67 1.62 -9.73
N GLY A 44 19.15 0.37 -9.76
CA GLY A 44 18.31 -0.83 -9.66
C GLY A 44 17.56 -0.92 -8.34
N ILE A 45 18.20 -0.60 -7.22
CA ILE A 45 17.56 -0.50 -5.90
C ILE A 45 16.47 0.57 -5.91
N GLY A 46 16.75 1.75 -6.48
CA GLY A 46 15.77 2.83 -6.60
C GLY A 46 14.53 2.42 -7.40
N VAL A 47 14.72 1.78 -8.55
CA VAL A 47 13.62 1.27 -9.38
C VAL A 47 12.84 0.17 -8.65
N TYR A 48 13.52 -0.75 -7.98
CA TYR A 48 12.89 -1.82 -7.23
C TYR A 48 11.96 -1.28 -6.13
N PHE A 49 12.48 -0.39 -5.27
CA PHE A 49 11.68 0.18 -4.19
C PHE A 49 10.58 1.11 -4.71
N SER A 50 10.81 1.84 -5.81
CA SER A 50 9.75 2.59 -6.49
C SER A 50 8.60 1.68 -6.90
N ASN A 51 8.89 0.55 -7.53
CA ASN A 51 7.86 -0.41 -7.96
C ASN A 51 7.16 -1.07 -6.77
N ALA A 52 7.91 -1.47 -5.73
CA ALA A 52 7.33 -2.08 -4.53
C ALA A 52 6.39 -1.13 -3.77
N ILE A 53 6.68 0.18 -3.78
CA ILE A 53 5.78 1.19 -3.19
C ILE A 53 4.51 1.36 -4.04
N LEU A 54 4.60 1.23 -5.36
CA LEU A 54 3.46 1.36 -6.27
C LEU A 54 2.57 0.11 -6.33
N GLU A 55 3.09 -1.05 -5.94
CA GLU A 55 2.31 -2.29 -5.93
C GLU A 55 1.16 -2.21 -4.92
N VAL A 56 -0.07 -2.29 -5.45
CA VAL A 56 -1.29 -2.36 -4.66
C VAL A 56 -1.65 -3.82 -4.47
N ILE A 57 -1.52 -4.32 -3.25
CA ILE A 57 -2.01 -5.64 -2.87
C ILE A 57 -3.47 -5.48 -2.46
N HIS A 58 -4.38 -6.09 -3.23
CA HIS A 58 -5.78 -6.22 -2.85
C HIS A 58 -5.93 -7.43 -1.94
N TYR A 59 -6.15 -7.20 -0.64
CA TYR A 59 -6.41 -8.27 0.31
C TYR A 59 -7.83 -8.81 0.10
N LEU A 60 -7.93 -10.11 -0.16
CA LEU A 60 -9.21 -10.81 -0.06
C LEU A 60 -9.57 -10.96 1.43
N PRO A 61 -10.85 -10.71 1.81
CA PRO A 61 -11.26 -10.84 3.20
C PRO A 61 -11.03 -12.27 3.68
N THR A 62 -10.31 -12.41 4.79
CA THR A 62 -10.20 -13.70 5.50
C THR A 62 -11.23 -13.71 6.62
N TYR A 63 -12.32 -14.44 6.40
CA TYR A 63 -13.39 -14.61 7.39
C TYR A 63 -12.86 -15.43 8.56
N SER A 64 -12.52 -14.74 9.65
CA SER A 64 -11.84 -15.33 10.81
C SER A 64 -12.39 -14.85 12.14
N LEU A 65 -13.28 -13.86 12.13
CA LEU A 65 -13.90 -13.33 13.33
C LEU A 65 -15.22 -14.07 13.61
N PRO A 66 -15.28 -14.98 14.61
CA PRO A 66 -16.50 -15.72 14.88
C PRO A 66 -17.54 -14.85 15.57
N VAL A 67 -18.78 -15.01 15.12
CA VAL A 67 -19.96 -14.53 15.83
C VAL A 67 -20.27 -15.49 16.98
N THR A 68 -20.26 -15.01 18.22
CA THR A 68 -20.52 -15.83 19.40
C THR A 68 -21.99 -15.86 19.78
N GLU A 69 -22.73 -14.78 19.49
CA GLU A 69 -24.18 -14.65 19.70
C GLU A 69 -24.77 -13.60 18.75
N VAL A 70 -26.04 -13.80 18.35
CA VAL A 70 -26.81 -12.84 17.55
C VAL A 70 -28.20 -12.73 18.15
N SER A 71 -28.71 -11.51 18.28
CA SER A 71 -30.10 -11.22 18.58
C SER A 71 -30.70 -10.29 17.51
N ALA A 72 -31.95 -9.87 17.69
CA ALA A 72 -32.57 -8.89 16.80
C ALA A 72 -31.81 -7.55 16.75
N ASN A 73 -31.20 -7.14 17.86
CA ASN A 73 -30.64 -5.79 18.01
C ASN A 73 -29.15 -5.79 18.42
N THR A 74 -28.54 -6.95 18.61
CA THR A 74 -27.15 -7.07 19.04
C THR A 74 -26.42 -8.21 18.32
N VAL A 75 -25.12 -8.04 18.19
CA VAL A 75 -24.20 -9.10 17.78
C VAL A 75 -23.04 -9.14 18.76
N THR A 76 -22.67 -10.35 19.17
CA THR A 76 -21.51 -10.57 20.03
C THR A 76 -20.39 -11.20 19.22
N LEU A 77 -19.21 -10.60 19.30
CA LEU A 77 -18.01 -10.97 18.56
C LEU A 77 -16.88 -11.30 19.54
N GLN A 78 -15.87 -12.02 19.07
CA GLN A 78 -14.62 -12.14 19.81
C GLN A 78 -14.04 -10.75 20.10
N ARG A 79 -13.55 -10.57 21.33
CA ARG A 79 -12.87 -9.35 21.74
C ARG A 79 -11.48 -9.25 21.12
N THR A 80 -11.28 -8.25 20.28
CA THR A 80 -9.98 -7.88 19.68
C THR A 80 -9.77 -6.38 19.85
N SER A 81 -8.59 -5.87 19.49
CA SER A 81 -8.37 -4.41 19.45
C SER A 81 -9.32 -3.70 18.49
N ASP A 82 -9.68 -4.36 17.37
CA ASP A 82 -10.58 -3.80 16.37
C ASP A 82 -12.04 -3.84 16.82
N THR A 83 -12.53 -4.96 17.36
CA THR A 83 -13.93 -5.07 17.81
C THR A 83 -14.24 -4.22 19.03
N GLN A 84 -13.21 -3.70 19.71
CA GLN A 84 -13.35 -2.72 20.78
C GLN A 84 -13.28 -1.26 20.33
N ALA A 85 -12.96 -1.00 19.07
CA ALA A 85 -12.87 0.37 18.58
C ALA A 85 -14.25 1.07 18.70
N PRO A 86 -14.29 2.34 19.14
CA PRO A 86 -15.53 3.09 19.18
C PRO A 86 -16.01 3.43 17.75
N GLY A 87 -17.34 3.57 17.59
CA GLY A 87 -17.97 3.97 16.33
C GLY A 87 -18.71 2.83 15.62
N GLU A 88 -19.01 3.06 14.34
CA GLU A 88 -19.69 2.10 13.47
C GLU A 88 -18.70 1.41 12.53
N PHE A 89 -18.93 0.13 12.32
CA PHE A 89 -18.11 -0.72 11.46
C PHE A 89 -19.01 -1.64 10.67
N GLU A 90 -18.50 -2.14 9.54
CA GLU A 90 -19.15 -3.24 8.84
C GLU A 90 -18.50 -4.57 9.25
N ILE A 91 -19.32 -5.60 9.38
CA ILE A 91 -18.89 -6.98 9.28
C ILE A 91 -19.49 -7.60 8.02
N ASP A 92 -18.69 -8.32 7.25
CA ASP A 92 -19.14 -9.04 6.06
C ASP A 92 -18.83 -10.54 6.15
N TRP A 93 -19.64 -11.35 5.48
CA TRP A 93 -19.51 -12.80 5.37
C TRP A 93 -20.05 -13.26 4.01
N PRO A 94 -19.80 -14.52 3.59
CA PRO A 94 -20.15 -14.97 2.24
C PRO A 94 -21.61 -14.78 1.81
N SER A 95 -22.55 -14.72 2.75
CA SER A 95 -24.00 -14.59 2.48
C SER A 95 -24.60 -13.24 2.90
N GLY A 96 -23.81 -12.27 3.34
CA GLY A 96 -24.35 -10.98 3.76
C GLY A 96 -23.35 -10.02 4.39
N GLN A 97 -23.86 -8.85 4.76
CA GLN A 97 -23.14 -7.75 5.37
C GLN A 97 -23.98 -7.17 6.50
N ALA A 98 -23.33 -6.56 7.48
CA ALA A 98 -23.99 -5.93 8.60
C ALA A 98 -23.24 -4.68 9.08
N ILE A 99 -23.99 -3.65 9.46
CA ILE A 99 -23.45 -2.51 10.20
C ILE A 99 -23.60 -2.78 11.69
N VAL A 100 -22.48 -2.71 12.42
CA VAL A 100 -22.42 -2.84 13.87
C VAL A 100 -22.07 -1.50 14.50
N GLY A 101 -22.88 -1.09 15.45
CA GLY A 101 -22.83 0.22 16.09
C GLY A 101 -21.99 0.25 17.37
N PRO A 102 -22.33 1.14 18.31
CA PRO A 102 -21.67 1.25 19.61
C PRO A 102 -21.62 -0.07 20.40
N ILE A 103 -20.64 -0.15 21.31
CA ILE A 103 -20.50 -1.27 22.25
C ILE A 103 -21.61 -1.16 23.31
N ILE A 104 -22.38 -2.23 23.46
CA ILE A 104 -23.44 -2.37 24.48
C ILE A 104 -22.87 -2.97 25.77
N SER A 105 -22.01 -3.98 25.63
CA SER A 105 -21.31 -4.62 26.73
C SER A 105 -20.03 -5.27 26.23
N SER A 106 -19.08 -5.53 27.14
CA SER A 106 -17.88 -6.29 26.84
C SER A 106 -17.38 -7.00 28.10
N ASP A 107 -16.79 -8.17 27.92
CA ASP A 107 -16.11 -8.92 28.98
C ASP A 107 -14.64 -9.19 28.61
N ALA A 108 -14.01 -10.16 29.27
CA ALA A 108 -12.62 -10.55 29.01
C ALA A 108 -12.40 -11.17 27.61
N SER A 109 -13.43 -11.72 27.00
CA SER A 109 -13.39 -12.56 25.80
C SER A 109 -14.28 -12.07 24.65
N THR A 110 -15.33 -11.30 24.95
CA THR A 110 -16.32 -10.88 23.96
C THR A 110 -16.64 -9.38 24.00
N VAL A 111 -17.15 -8.89 22.87
CA VAL A 111 -17.75 -7.55 22.74
C VAL A 111 -19.12 -7.72 22.11
N THR A 112 -20.16 -7.23 22.79
CA THR A 112 -21.52 -7.13 22.25
C THR A 112 -21.71 -5.72 21.72
N ARG A 113 -22.07 -5.61 20.44
CA ARG A 113 -22.32 -4.34 19.76
C ARG A 113 -23.77 -4.26 19.30
N GLN A 114 -24.26 -3.03 19.15
CA GLN A 114 -25.55 -2.78 18.54
C GLN A 114 -25.56 -3.31 17.10
N PHE A 115 -26.62 -4.00 16.71
CA PHE A 115 -26.82 -4.48 15.35
C PHE A 115 -27.76 -3.51 14.62
N LEU A 116 -27.21 -2.73 13.67
CA LEU A 116 -27.92 -1.59 13.08
C LEU A 116 -28.63 -1.96 11.77
N GLN A 117 -27.95 -2.69 10.89
CA GLN A 117 -28.48 -3.06 9.59
C GLN A 117 -27.87 -4.39 9.16
N THR A 118 -28.62 -5.20 8.41
CA THR A 118 -28.12 -6.44 7.79
C THR A 118 -28.68 -6.62 6.38
N THR A 119 -27.90 -7.21 5.49
CA THR A 119 -28.31 -7.56 4.11
C THR A 119 -28.56 -9.07 3.94
N GLY A 120 -28.28 -9.88 4.97
CA GLY A 120 -28.48 -11.32 4.95
C GLY A 120 -28.64 -11.92 6.35
N PRO A 121 -28.96 -13.22 6.45
CA PRO A 121 -29.04 -13.90 7.73
C PRO A 121 -27.64 -14.03 8.36
N LEU A 122 -27.54 -13.70 9.64
CA LEU A 122 -26.34 -13.90 10.46
C LEU A 122 -26.66 -14.88 11.59
N SER A 123 -25.81 -15.88 11.78
CA SER A 123 -26.00 -16.90 12.82
C SER A 123 -24.75 -17.09 13.67
N ARG A 124 -24.94 -17.68 14.85
CA ARG A 124 -23.84 -18.09 15.72
C ARG A 124 -22.85 -18.96 14.96
N SER A 125 -21.57 -18.78 15.25
CA SER A 125 -20.43 -19.43 14.61
C SER A 125 -20.19 -19.03 13.15
N THR A 126 -20.95 -18.09 12.59
CA THR A 126 -20.59 -17.50 11.29
C THR A 126 -19.25 -16.78 11.43
N LEU A 127 -18.33 -17.08 10.52
CA LEU A 127 -17.06 -16.38 10.41
C LEU A 127 -17.27 -15.12 9.57
N THR A 128 -16.87 -14.00 10.14
CA THR A 128 -17.02 -12.67 9.55
C THR A 128 -15.67 -12.03 9.32
N PHE A 129 -15.66 -10.99 8.49
CA PHE A 129 -14.54 -10.09 8.27
C PHE A 129 -14.92 -8.71 8.80
N TRP A 130 -14.06 -8.13 9.62
CA TRP A 130 -14.25 -6.80 10.18
C TRP A 130 -13.64 -5.75 9.24
N THR A 131 -14.43 -4.76 8.83
CA THR A 131 -14.00 -3.76 7.85
C THR A 131 -14.38 -2.33 8.23
N ARG A 132 -13.53 -1.38 7.81
CA ARG A 132 -13.76 0.07 7.94
C ARG A 132 -14.57 0.65 6.77
N ARG A 133 -14.82 -0.15 5.72
CA ARG A 133 -15.64 0.22 4.57
C ARG A 133 -17.14 0.09 4.90
N VAL A 134 -17.64 0.84 5.89
CA VAL A 134 -18.95 0.66 6.57
C VAL A 134 -20.15 0.45 5.63
N TYR A 135 -20.14 1.11 4.47
CA TYR A 135 -21.21 1.03 3.48
C TYR A 135 -20.69 0.40 2.18
N SER A 136 -20.12 -0.81 2.26
CA SER A 136 -19.63 -1.51 1.07
C SER A 136 -20.70 -2.40 0.44
N GLY A 137 -20.52 -2.78 -0.82
CA GLY A 137 -21.44 -3.70 -1.51
C GLY A 137 -22.90 -3.23 -1.48
N ASN A 138 -23.80 -4.09 -1.02
CA ASN A 138 -25.23 -3.81 -0.96
C ASN A 138 -25.63 -2.81 0.13
N LEU A 139 -24.77 -2.62 1.15
CA LEU A 139 -25.01 -1.58 2.17
C LEU A 139 -24.84 -0.17 1.62
N LYS A 140 -24.12 0.01 0.51
CA LYS A 140 -23.94 1.31 -0.14
C LYS A 140 -25.27 1.99 -0.46
N ASP A 141 -26.26 1.20 -0.89
CA ASP A 141 -27.55 1.71 -1.34
C ASP A 141 -28.40 2.27 -0.20
N SER A 142 -28.14 1.89 1.06
CA SER A 142 -28.88 2.42 2.20
C SER A 142 -28.56 3.87 2.53
N LEU A 143 -27.49 4.43 1.95
CA LEU A 143 -27.17 5.85 2.07
C LEU A 143 -28.08 6.76 1.22
N GLY A 144 -28.87 6.20 0.29
CA GLY A 144 -29.73 6.99 -0.59
C GLY A 144 -28.98 8.00 -1.48
N LEU A 145 -27.67 7.81 -1.68
CA LEU A 145 -26.82 8.71 -2.45
C LEU A 145 -26.88 8.40 -3.94
N THR A 146 -26.99 9.44 -4.77
CA THR A 146 -26.69 9.32 -6.20
C THR A 146 -25.18 9.34 -6.39
N ILE A 147 -24.59 8.16 -6.60
CA ILE A 147 -23.13 8.01 -6.76
C ILE A 147 -22.84 7.77 -8.24
N ASN A 148 -22.23 8.75 -8.89
CA ASN A 148 -21.88 8.67 -10.31
C ASN A 148 -20.40 8.25 -10.46
N ASP A 149 -20.13 7.19 -11.20
CA ASP A 149 -18.77 6.89 -11.64
C ASP A 149 -18.33 7.91 -12.68
N VAL A 150 -17.21 8.57 -12.41
CA VAL A 150 -16.63 9.59 -13.30
C VAL A 150 -15.15 9.30 -13.53
N GLN A 151 -14.63 9.82 -14.64
CA GLN A 151 -13.23 9.71 -15.03
C GLN A 151 -12.61 11.10 -14.99
N VAL A 152 -11.67 11.33 -14.09
CA VAL A 152 -10.96 12.61 -13.93
C VAL A 152 -9.72 12.60 -14.81
N PRO A 153 -9.61 13.43 -15.86
CA PRO A 153 -8.45 13.45 -16.74
C PRO A 153 -7.21 13.96 -16.01
N THR A 154 -6.10 13.21 -16.09
CA THR A 154 -4.81 13.65 -15.54
C THR A 154 -3.67 13.38 -16.51
N SER A 155 -2.47 13.90 -16.20
CA SER A 155 -1.27 13.68 -17.00
C SER A 155 -0.82 12.20 -17.05
N LEU A 156 -1.30 11.36 -16.12
CA LEU A 156 -0.99 9.93 -16.06
C LEU A 156 -2.11 9.05 -16.63
N GLY A 157 -3.17 9.66 -17.18
CA GLY A 157 -4.37 8.98 -17.66
C GLY A 157 -5.63 9.36 -16.88
N ALA A 158 -6.77 8.80 -17.29
CA ALA A 158 -8.03 9.00 -16.59
C ALA A 158 -8.01 8.28 -15.24
N MET A 159 -8.33 9.01 -14.17
CA MET A 159 -8.43 8.46 -12.82
C MET A 159 -9.91 8.23 -12.45
N PRO A 160 -10.30 7.00 -12.07
CA PRO A 160 -11.67 6.70 -11.67
C PRO A 160 -11.99 7.36 -10.33
N ALA A 161 -13.13 8.04 -10.26
CA ALA A 161 -13.63 8.68 -9.05
C ALA A 161 -15.15 8.51 -8.93
N TRP A 162 -15.68 8.87 -7.77
CA TRP A 162 -17.12 9.01 -7.55
C TRP A 162 -17.48 10.48 -7.42
N PHE A 163 -18.54 10.89 -8.12
CA PHE A 163 -19.17 12.19 -7.96
C PHE A 163 -20.54 12.02 -7.30
N VAL A 164 -20.67 12.59 -6.10
CA VAL A 164 -21.92 12.66 -5.35
C VAL A 164 -22.41 14.11 -5.38
N PRO A 165 -23.57 14.41 -5.99
CA PRO A 165 -24.04 15.77 -6.13
C PRO A 165 -24.44 16.34 -4.76
N GLY A 166 -23.87 17.49 -4.41
CA GLY A 166 -24.23 18.27 -3.22
C GLY A 166 -25.16 19.44 -3.55
N LYS A 167 -25.79 20.01 -2.52
CA LYS A 167 -26.67 21.20 -2.64
C LYS A 167 -25.94 22.53 -2.38
N LEU A 168 -24.69 22.46 -1.89
CA LEU A 168 -23.89 23.62 -1.49
C LEU A 168 -22.80 23.91 -2.53
N THR A 169 -22.23 25.10 -2.46
CA THR A 169 -21.11 25.51 -3.31
C THR A 169 -19.76 24.97 -2.83
N THR A 170 -19.65 24.66 -1.54
CA THR A 170 -18.47 24.00 -0.96
C THR A 170 -18.50 22.52 -1.27
N TRP A 171 -17.40 22.01 -1.81
CA TRP A 171 -17.19 20.59 -2.09
C TRP A 171 -16.07 20.02 -1.22
N VAL A 172 -16.09 18.71 -1.04
CA VAL A 172 -15.08 17.94 -0.29
C VAL A 172 -14.48 16.90 -1.23
N LEU A 173 -13.15 16.79 -1.23
CA LEU A 173 -12.45 15.67 -1.86
C LEU A 173 -12.19 14.60 -0.80
N MET A 174 -12.71 13.40 -1.04
CA MET A 174 -12.44 12.25 -0.18
C MET A 174 -11.47 11.31 -0.86
N VAL A 175 -10.37 10.99 -0.17
CA VAL A 175 -9.32 10.12 -0.69
C VAL A 175 -9.16 8.96 0.28
N HIS A 176 -9.28 7.73 -0.24
CA HIS A 176 -9.12 6.52 0.55
C HIS A 176 -7.64 6.20 0.79
N GLY A 177 -7.37 5.32 1.75
CA GLY A 177 -6.01 4.85 2.03
C GLY A 177 -5.41 3.95 0.93
N ARG A 178 -4.15 3.57 1.10
CA ARG A 178 -3.49 2.56 0.27
C ARG A 178 -4.13 1.18 0.49
N GLY A 179 -4.35 0.41 -0.58
CA GLY A 179 -4.82 -0.98 -0.51
C GLY A 179 -6.32 -1.14 -0.22
N VAL A 180 -7.05 -0.04 -0.17
CA VAL A 180 -8.50 0.01 0.02
C VAL A 180 -9.17 0.72 -1.14
N THR A 181 -10.49 0.84 -1.08
CA THR A 181 -11.34 1.30 -2.19
C THR A 181 -12.11 2.56 -1.81
N ARG A 182 -12.73 3.22 -2.79
CA ARG A 182 -13.48 4.48 -2.64
C ARG A 182 -14.62 4.39 -1.62
N GLU A 183 -15.14 3.18 -1.38
CA GLU A 183 -16.13 2.84 -0.35
C GLU A 183 -15.70 3.27 1.06
N GLU A 184 -14.40 3.34 1.38
CA GLU A 184 -13.94 3.82 2.68
C GLU A 184 -14.42 5.25 2.96
N GLY A 185 -14.57 6.08 1.92
CA GLY A 185 -15.10 7.44 2.04
C GLY A 185 -16.58 7.49 2.39
N LEU A 186 -17.36 6.41 2.20
CA LEU A 186 -18.80 6.45 2.41
C LEU A 186 -19.20 6.55 3.89
N ARG A 187 -18.30 6.18 4.82
CA ARG A 187 -18.55 6.19 6.27
C ARG A 187 -18.78 7.57 6.89
N VAL A 188 -18.53 8.65 6.16
CA VAL A 188 -18.81 10.02 6.65
C VAL A 188 -20.25 10.44 6.40
N PHE A 189 -20.96 9.72 5.54
CA PHE A 189 -22.37 9.93 5.31
C PHE A 189 -23.18 9.21 6.38
N GLN A 190 -24.41 9.66 6.55
CA GLN A 190 -25.40 9.05 7.42
C GLN A 190 -26.64 8.74 6.55
N PRO A 191 -27.34 7.62 6.79
CA PRO A 191 -28.62 7.32 6.14
C PRO A 191 -29.69 8.38 6.40
#